data_AF-A0A1M4SCW4-F1
#
_entry.id   AF-A0A1M4SCW4-F1
#
_cell.length_a   1.000
_cell.length_b   1.000
_cell.length_c   1.000
_cell.angle_alpha   90.00
_cell.angle_beta   90.00
_cell.angle_gamma   90.00
#
_symmetry.space_group_name_H-M   'P 1'
#
loop_
_entity.id
_entity.type
_entity.pdbx_description
1 polymer ?
#
loop_
_entity_poly.entity_id
_entity_poly.type
_entity_poly.pdbx_seq_one_letter_code
_entity_poly.pdbx_strand_id
1 'polypeptide(L)'
;MEVIFYIAVLLCTIIEIIQLSDTKRIVNAIYRFKEDEKMTANLGIYTLASFYYWIILFIGLLSFQWYFFLLIIIMGFIPKGKYIWIRRVDSLITISILLFIVLNKFHFHINLF
;
A
#
# COMPACT_ATOMS: atom_id res chain seq x y z
N MET A 1 -2.13 21.13 -7.77
CA MET A 1 -2.97 19.94 -7.49
C MET A 1 -2.19 18.64 -7.60
N GLU A 2 -1.44 18.43 -8.69
CA GLU A 2 -0.65 17.19 -8.86
C GLU A 2 0.39 16.97 -7.76
N VAL A 3 1.14 17.99 -7.35
CA VAL A 3 2.17 17.84 -6.29
C VAL A 3 1.59 17.33 -4.99
N ILE A 4 0.40 17.79 -4.60
CA ILE A 4 -0.31 17.35 -3.38
C ILE A 4 -0.67 15.86 -3.48
N PHE A 5 -1.09 15.40 -4.67
CA PHE A 5 -1.35 13.99 -4.91
C PHE A 5 -0.08 13.13 -4.75
N TYR A 6 1.04 13.52 -5.36
CA TYR A 6 2.29 12.75 -5.21
C TYR A 6 2.87 12.80 -3.78
N ILE A 7 2.60 13.85 -3.00
CA ILE A 7 2.87 13.87 -1.56
C ILE A 7 2.01 12.83 -0.83
N ALA A 8 0.73 12.69 -1.19
CA ALA A 8 -0.13 11.64 -0.64
C ALA A 8 0.35 10.23 -1.03
N VAL A 9 0.86 10.04 -2.25
CA VAL A 9 1.50 8.78 -2.70
C VAL A 9 2.76 8.48 -1.87
N LEU A 10 3.55 9.51 -1.53
CA LEU A 10 4.70 9.36 -0.64
C LEU A 10 4.27 8.94 0.77
N LEU A 11 3.20 9.53 1.32
CA LEU A 11 2.62 9.09 2.59
C LEU A 11 2.16 7.63 2.53
N CYS A 12 1.56 7.21 1.41
CA CYS A 12 1.19 5.80 1.18
C CYS A 12 2.41 4.87 1.21
N THR A 13 3.56 5.32 0.69
CA THR A 13 4.83 4.58 0.76
C THR A 13 5.30 4.41 2.20
N ILE A 14 5.19 5.45 3.02
CA ILE A 14 5.54 5.41 4.45
C ILE A 14 4.62 4.44 5.20
N ILE A 15 3.31 4.47 4.92
CA ILE A 15 2.35 3.52 5.49
C ILE A 15 2.76 2.08 5.16
N GLU A 16 3.15 1.81 3.91
CA GLU A 16 3.55 0.46 3.49
C GLU A 16 4.84 -0.01 4.18
N ILE A 17 5.80 0.89 4.41
CA ILE A 17 7.04 0.60 5.18
C ILE A 17 6.72 0.26 6.64
N ILE A 18 5.77 0.98 7.25
CA ILE A 18 5.32 0.70 8.63
C ILE A 18 4.66 -0.69 8.67
N GLN A 19 3.78 -1.00 7.71
CA GLN A 19 3.13 -2.32 7.62
C GLN A 19 4.12 -3.46 7.37
N LEU A 20 5.16 -3.21 6.58
CA LEU A 20 6.26 -4.16 6.34
C LEU A 20 7.04 -4.45 7.63
N SER A 21 7.28 -3.42 8.45
CA SER A 21 7.97 -3.56 9.73
C SER A 21 7.12 -4.34 10.74
N ASP A 22 5.82 -4.06 10.77
CA ASP A 22 4.86 -4.65 11.70
C ASP A 22 4.15 -5.91 11.16
N THR A 23 4.60 -6.51 10.05
CA THR A 23 3.87 -7.62 9.39
C THR A 23 3.54 -8.78 10.34
N LYS A 24 4.45 -9.11 11.26
CA LYS A 24 4.21 -10.16 12.29
C LYS A 24 3.05 -9.82 13.22
N ARG A 25 2.96 -8.55 13.65
CA ARG A 25 1.91 -8.06 14.54
C ARG A 25 0.56 -8.02 13.82
N ILE A 26 0.54 -7.56 12.56
CA ILE A 26 -0.67 -7.50 11.74
C ILE A 26 -1.23 -8.90 11.50
N VAL A 27 -0.38 -9.86 11.12
CA VAL A 27 -0.80 -11.25 10.92
C VAL A 27 -1.37 -11.85 12.21
N ASN A 28 -0.70 -11.66 13.35
CA ASN A 28 -1.19 -12.15 14.64
C ASN A 28 -2.51 -11.47 15.06
N ALA A 29 -2.65 -10.17 14.81
CA ALA A 29 -3.87 -9.42 15.10
C ALA A 29 -5.06 -9.92 14.26
N ILE A 30 -4.85 -10.22 12.97
CA ILE A 30 -5.89 -10.81 12.10
C ILE A 30 -6.31 -12.19 12.62
N TYR A 31 -5.37 -13.01 13.10
CA TYR A 31 -5.72 -14.30 13.73
C TYR A 31 -6.55 -14.13 14.99
N ARG A 32 -6.11 -13.25 15.89
CA ARG A 32 -6.84 -12.97 17.14
C ARG A 32 -8.22 -12.38 16.88
N PHE A 33 -8.37 -11.54 15.86
CA PHE A 33 -9.68 -11.03 15.48
C PHE A 33 -10.63 -12.15 15.02
N LYS A 34 -10.10 -13.16 14.32
CA LYS A 34 -10.88 -14.33 13.89
C LYS A 34 -11.32 -15.22 15.06
N GLU A 35 -10.57 -15.22 16.16
CA GLU A 35 -10.85 -16.06 17.34
C GLU A 35 -11.64 -15.33 18.44
N ASP A 36 -11.42 -14.04 18.67
CA ASP A 36 -11.89 -13.32 19.87
C ASP A 36 -12.87 -12.17 19.58
N GLU A 37 -13.24 -11.93 18.32
CA GLU A 37 -14.21 -10.94 17.78
C GLU A 37 -14.07 -9.47 18.27
N LYS A 38 -13.09 -9.18 19.14
CA LYS A 38 -12.82 -7.85 19.69
C LYS A 38 -11.81 -7.11 18.82
N MET A 39 -12.28 -6.02 18.20
CA MET A 39 -11.40 -5.11 17.46
C MET A 39 -10.51 -4.33 18.42
N THR A 40 -9.23 -4.72 18.53
CA THR A 40 -8.23 -3.88 19.21
C THR A 40 -8.03 -2.55 18.48
N ALA A 41 -7.83 -1.45 19.22
CA ALA A 41 -7.63 -0.10 18.67
C ALA A 41 -6.56 -0.04 17.56
N ASN A 42 -5.47 -0.81 17.71
CA ASN A 42 -4.41 -0.90 16.70
C ASN A 42 -4.92 -1.44 15.35
N LEU A 43 -5.79 -2.47 15.36
CA LEU A 43 -6.40 -3.02 14.14
C LEU A 43 -7.27 -1.98 13.43
N GLY A 44 -8.04 -1.19 14.18
CA GLY A 44 -8.87 -0.12 13.62
C GLY A 44 -8.04 0.94 12.88
N ILE A 45 -6.88 1.31 13.42
CA ILE A 45 -5.97 2.28 12.78
C ILE A 45 -5.42 1.70 11.47
N TYR A 46 -5.00 0.44 11.44
CA TYR A 46 -4.53 -0.20 10.19
C TYR A 46 -5.64 -0.29 9.15
N THR A 47 -6.87 -0.58 9.56
CA THR A 47 -8.03 -0.62 8.65
C THR A 47 -8.33 0.76 8.05
N LEU A 48 -8.34 1.81 8.87
CA LEU A 48 -8.56 3.19 8.39
C LEU A 48 -7.42 3.65 7.47
N ALA A 49 -6.17 3.36 7.83
CA ALA A 49 -5.01 3.67 6.98
C ALA A 49 -5.08 2.91 5.64
N SER A 50 -5.53 1.66 5.66
CA SER A 50 -5.74 0.87 4.44
C SER A 50 -6.86 1.45 3.58
N PHE A 51 -7.96 1.89 4.18
CA PHE A 51 -9.06 2.52 3.44
C PHE A 51 -8.62 3.82 2.76
N TYR A 52 -7.88 4.67 3.47
CA TYR A 52 -7.29 5.88 2.90
C TYR A 52 -6.32 5.55 1.76
N TYR A 53 -5.46 4.54 1.95
CA TYR A 53 -4.53 4.06 0.93
C TYR A 53 -5.24 3.63 -0.36
N TRP A 54 -6.34 2.87 -0.25
CA TRP A 54 -7.15 2.47 -1.40
C TRP A 54 -7.71 3.65 -2.18
N ILE A 55 -8.22 4.68 -1.49
CA ILE A 55 -8.73 5.90 -2.14
C ILE A 55 -7.63 6.56 -2.98
N ILE A 56 -6.42 6.69 -2.43
CA ILE A 56 -5.29 7.29 -3.15
C ILE A 56 -4.88 6.45 -4.36
N LEU A 57 -4.88 5.11 -4.26
CA LEU A 57 -4.61 4.25 -5.40
C LEU A 57 -5.64 4.42 -6.53
N PHE A 58 -6.93 4.53 -6.20
CA PHE A 58 -7.98 4.77 -7.19
C PHE A 58 -7.85 6.13 -7.86
N ILE A 59 -7.51 7.18 -7.10
CA ILE A 59 -7.22 8.50 -7.69
C ILE A 59 -5.99 8.41 -8.62
N GLY A 60 -5.00 7.59 -8.28
CA GLY A 60 -3.82 7.34 -9.12
C GLY A 60 -4.11 6.71 -10.48
N LEU A 61 -5.25 6.01 -10.65
CA LEU A 61 -5.68 5.51 -11.95
C LEU A 61 -6.02 6.63 -12.94
N LEU A 62 -6.28 7.85 -12.47
CA LEU A 62 -6.50 9.02 -13.34
C LEU A 62 -5.18 9.70 -13.77
N SER A 63 -4.04 9.23 -13.27
CA SER A 63 -2.72 9.77 -13.62
C SER A 63 -2.18 9.17 -14.92
N PHE A 64 -1.17 9.84 -15.49
CA PHE A 64 -0.45 9.32 -16.67
C PHE A 64 0.20 7.95 -16.43
N GLN A 65 0.50 7.62 -15.17
CA GLN A 65 1.16 6.38 -14.75
C GLN A 65 0.17 5.36 -14.19
N TRP A 66 -1.09 5.41 -14.63
CA TRP A 66 -2.20 4.59 -14.13
C TRP A 66 -1.88 3.08 -14.10
N TYR A 67 -1.06 2.57 -15.03
CA TYR A 67 -0.69 1.16 -15.10
C TYR A 67 0.05 0.66 -13.85
N PHE A 68 0.87 1.49 -13.20
CA PHE A 68 1.52 1.11 -11.93
C PHE A 68 0.52 1.05 -10.77
N PHE A 69 -0.42 2.00 -10.72
CA PHE A 69 -1.49 1.98 -9.72
C PHE A 69 -2.42 0.78 -9.90
N LEU A 70 -2.73 0.43 -11.16
CA LEU A 70 -3.50 -0.76 -11.50
C LEU A 70 -2.80 -2.04 -11.04
N LEU A 71 -1.48 -2.15 -11.26
CA LEU A 71 -0.68 -3.29 -10.81
C LEU A 71 -0.78 -3.48 -9.30
N ILE A 72 -0.63 -2.40 -8.52
CA ILE A 72 -0.76 -2.44 -7.06
C ILE A 72 -2.16 -2.89 -6.64
N ILE A 73 -3.20 -2.38 -7.30
CA ILE A 73 -4.59 -2.77 -7.03
C ILE A 73 -4.80 -4.28 -7.26
N ILE A 74 -4.33 -4.81 -8.39
CA ILE A 74 -4.43 -6.24 -8.72
C ILE A 74 -3.69 -7.08 -7.68
N MET A 75 -2.48 -6.68 -7.30
CA MET A 75 -1.70 -7.34 -6.24
C MET A 75 -2.42 -7.30 -4.88
N GLY A 76 -3.16 -6.22 -4.60
CA GLY A 76 -3.98 -6.05 -3.40
C GLY A 76 -5.08 -7.10 -3.24
N PHE A 77 -5.65 -7.60 -4.34
CA PHE A 77 -6.70 -8.63 -4.32
C PHE A 77 -6.19 -10.06 -4.11
N ILE A 78 -4.89 -10.30 -4.29
CA ILE A 78 -4.31 -11.63 -4.09
C ILE A 78 -4.40 -11.97 -2.60
N PRO A 79 -5.03 -13.09 -2.20
CA PRO A 79 -5.12 -13.47 -0.79
C PRO A 79 -3.74 -13.83 -0.26
N LYS A 80 -3.13 -12.89 0.45
CA LYS A 80 -1.84 -13.04 1.11
C LYS A 80 -2.08 -13.88 2.37
N GLY A 81 -2.04 -15.21 2.22
CA GLY A 81 -2.35 -16.19 3.26
C GLY A 81 -1.47 -16.11 4.52
N LYS A 82 -1.41 -17.19 5.31
CA LYS A 82 -0.65 -17.24 6.60
C LYS A 82 0.84 -16.89 6.46
N TYR A 83 1.38 -16.93 5.25
CA TYR A 83 2.80 -16.80 4.97
C TYR A 83 3.27 -15.34 5.05
N ILE A 84 3.89 -15.00 6.18
CA ILE A 84 4.50 -13.69 6.45
C ILE A 84 5.47 -13.27 5.34
N TRP A 85 6.17 -14.24 4.74
CA TRP A 85 7.15 -13.97 3.69
C TRP A 85 6.51 -13.42 2.41
N ILE A 86 5.34 -13.96 2.01
CA ILE A 86 4.60 -13.48 0.83
C ILE A 86 4.17 -12.02 1.03
N ARG A 87 3.65 -11.66 2.23
CA ARG A 87 3.30 -10.27 2.55
C ARG A 87 4.50 -9.33 2.50
N ARG A 88 5.67 -9.79 2.96
CA ARG A 88 6.90 -8.98 2.92
C ARG A 88 7.37 -8.69 1.49
N VAL A 89 7.40 -9.72 0.65
CA VAL A 89 7.80 -9.57 -0.77
C VAL A 89 6.82 -8.65 -1.50
N ASP A 90 5.52 -8.83 -1.28
CA ASP A 90 4.48 -7.99 -1.87
C ASP A 90 4.59 -6.52 -1.44
N SER A 91 4.76 -6.22 -0.15
CA SER A 91 4.99 -4.85 0.30
C SER A 91 6.30 -4.26 -0.25
N LEU A 92 7.37 -5.05 -0.37
CA LEU A 92 8.63 -4.57 -0.98
C LEU A 92 8.44 -4.19 -2.45
N ILE A 93 7.70 -5.00 -3.22
CA ILE A 93 7.37 -4.70 -4.61
C ILE A 93 6.52 -3.43 -4.67
N THR A 94 5.50 -3.33 -3.83
CA THR A 94 4.60 -2.16 -3.75
C THR A 94 5.35 -0.87 -3.42
N ILE A 95 6.25 -0.91 -2.42
CA ILE A 95 7.12 0.23 -2.07
C ILE A 95 7.99 0.63 -3.25
N SER A 96 8.57 -0.33 -3.95
CA SER A 96 9.42 -0.07 -5.12
C SER A 96 8.64 0.62 -6.24
N ILE A 97 7.41 0.19 -6.50
CA ILE A 97 6.52 0.79 -7.50
C ILE A 97 6.13 2.22 -7.09
N LEU A 98 5.72 2.43 -5.83
CA LEU A 98 5.34 3.76 -5.33
C LEU A 98 6.51 4.75 -5.37
N LEU A 99 7.71 4.31 -4.97
CA LEU A 99 8.92 5.12 -5.10
C LEU A 99 9.22 5.45 -6.56
N PHE A 100 9.09 4.47 -7.46
CA PHE A 100 9.28 4.69 -8.88
C PHE A 100 8.29 5.72 -9.45
N ILE A 101 7.01 5.65 -9.10
CA ILE A 101 5.98 6.63 -9.48
C ILE A 101 6.40 8.06 -9.06
N VAL A 102 6.79 8.22 -7.79
CA VAL A 102 7.19 9.54 -7.25
C VAL A 102 8.45 10.03 -7.93
N LEU A 103 9.50 9.21 -8.01
CA LEU A 103 10.76 9.59 -8.65
C LEU A 103 10.61 9.86 -10.14
N ASN A 104 9.75 9.11 -10.83
CA ASN A 104 9.50 9.32 -12.24
C ASN A 104 8.80 10.66 -12.50
N LYS A 105 7.91 11.09 -11.60
CA LYS A 105 7.27 12.40 -11.71
C LYS A 105 8.23 13.57 -11.48
N PHE A 106 9.13 13.47 -10.49
CA PHE A 106 9.94 14.60 -10.06
C PHE A 106 11.34 14.66 -10.69
N HIS A 107 11.97 13.52 -10.98
CA HIS A 107 13.38 13.47 -11.37
C HIS A 107 13.59 12.86 -12.76
N PHE A 108 12.95 11.73 -13.06
CA PHE A 108 13.31 10.97 -14.28
C PHE A 108 12.54 11.38 -15.53
N HIS A 109 11.30 11.86 -15.41
CA HIS A 109 10.43 12.23 -16.54
C HIS A 109 10.41 11.16 -17.67
N ILE A 110 10.55 9.88 -17.30
CA ILE A 110 10.52 8.78 -18.26
C ILE A 110 9.09 8.64 -18.75
N ASN A 111 8.87 9.04 -20.00
CA ASN A 111 7.66 8.70 -20.73
C ASN A 111 7.76 7.24 -21.17
N LEU A 112 6.97 6.39 -20.52
CA LEU A 112 6.79 5.00 -20.92
C LEU A 112 5.65 4.83 -21.92
N PHE A 113 4.98 5.91 -22.33
CA PHE A 113 4.22 6.10 -23.58
C PHE A 113 4.00 7.59 -23.82
#